data_AF-A0A3M6XNW3-F1
#
_entry.id   AF-A0A3M6XNW3-F1
#
_cell.length_a   1.000
_cell.length_b   1.000
_cell.length_c   1.000
_cell.angle_alpha   90.00
_cell.angle_beta   90.00
_cell.angle_gamma   90.00
#
_symmetry.space_group_name_H-M   'P 1'
#
loop_
_entity.id
_entity.type
_entity.pdbx_description
1 polymer ?
#
loop_
_entity_poly.entity_id
_entity_poly.type
_entity_poly.pdbx_seq_one_letter_code
_entity_poly.pdbx_strand_id
1 'polypeptide(L)'
;AAQTFKFLNKYRPETKVEKKERLHKEATAVSEGKKKEDASKKPYTVKYGLNHVVALIEAKKTSLVLIPNDVDPIEMVIFLPALCRKMGVPYAIVKGKARLGTVVHKKTAAALAITEVRSEDKAELSKLVQTIKEGYMDKTEEAKRHWGGGIMGAKSQAKTRKQKERAEKEIKI
;
A
#
# COMPACT_ATOMS: atom_id res chain seq x y z
N ALA A 1 2.65 3.56 9.39
CA ALA A 1 1.27 3.21 8.95
C ALA A 1 0.27 4.36 9.10
N ALA A 2 0.07 4.93 10.30
CA ALA A 2 -0.92 5.99 10.52
C ALA A 2 -0.70 7.24 9.63
N GLN A 3 0.54 7.71 9.51
CA GLN A 3 0.91 8.83 8.65
C GLN A 3 0.57 8.57 7.17
N THR A 4 0.86 7.38 6.66
CA THR A 4 0.51 6.97 5.29
C THR A 4 -0.99 7.05 5.04
N PHE A 5 -1.83 6.56 5.96
CA PHE A 5 -3.29 6.64 5.80
C PHE A 5 -3.83 8.07 5.93
N LYS A 6 -3.23 8.89 6.81
CA LYS A 6 -3.55 10.33 6.88
C LYS A 6 -3.27 11.02 5.55
N PHE A 7 -2.15 10.70 4.91
CA PHE A 7 -1.79 11.22 3.59
C PHE A 7 -2.79 10.76 2.52
N LEU A 8 -3.11 9.47 2.45
CA LEU A 8 -4.04 8.91 1.47
C LEU A 8 -5.45 9.52 1.56
N ASN A 9 -5.88 9.93 2.76
CA ASN A 9 -7.18 10.56 2.95
C ASN A 9 -7.32 11.90 2.20
N LYS A 10 -6.22 12.60 1.92
CA LYS A 10 -6.23 13.83 1.10
C LYS A 10 -6.51 13.55 -0.38
N TYR A 11 -6.23 12.32 -0.85
CA TYR A 11 -6.24 11.92 -2.26
C TYR A 11 -7.31 10.86 -2.58
N ARG A 12 -8.38 10.81 -1.78
CA ARG A 12 -9.46 9.83 -2.00
C ARG A 12 -10.17 10.08 -3.33
N PRO A 13 -10.49 9.02 -4.09
CA PRO A 13 -11.30 9.17 -5.30
C PRO A 13 -12.73 9.60 -4.95
N GLU A 14 -13.38 10.30 -5.88
CA GLU A 14 -14.76 10.78 -5.70
C GLU A 14 -15.75 9.62 -5.45
N THR A 15 -16.72 9.88 -4.58
CA THR A 15 -17.89 9.03 -4.37
C THR A 15 -18.86 9.16 -5.55
N LYS A 16 -19.83 8.24 -5.65
CA LYS A 16 -20.87 8.31 -6.68
C LYS A 16 -21.70 9.60 -6.60
N VAL A 17 -21.92 10.12 -5.38
CA VAL A 17 -22.71 11.33 -5.14
C VAL A 17 -21.92 12.56 -5.60
N GLU A 18 -20.68 12.71 -5.12
CA GLU A 18 -19.78 13.80 -5.54
C GLU A 18 -19.54 13.80 -7.05
N LYS A 19 -19.41 12.61 -7.66
CA LYS A 19 -19.29 12.47 -9.12
C LYS A 19 -20.53 12.99 -9.85
N LYS A 20 -21.73 12.68 -9.35
CA LYS A 20 -22.99 13.16 -9.94
C LYS A 20 -23.07 14.68 -9.87
N GLU A 21 -22.73 15.26 -8.73
CA GLU A 21 -22.70 16.72 -8.55
C GLU A 21 -21.65 17.40 -9.43
N ARG A 22 -20.45 16.82 -9.55
CA ARG A 22 -19.40 17.33 -10.43
C ARG A 22 -19.87 17.33 -11.89
N LEU A 23 -20.46 16.23 -12.36
CA LEU A 23 -20.98 16.13 -13.73
C LEU A 23 -22.13 17.12 -13.98
N HIS A 24 -23.00 17.35 -12.98
CA HIS A 24 -24.06 18.35 -13.10
C HIS A 24 -23.48 19.77 -13.21
N LYS A 25 -22.52 20.13 -12.35
CA LYS A 25 -21.84 21.43 -12.39
C LYS A 25 -21.06 21.64 -13.69
N GLU A 26 -20.42 20.58 -14.19
CA GLU A 26 -19.72 20.60 -15.46
C GLU A 26 -20.70 20.81 -16.62
N ALA A 27 -21.84 20.11 -16.61
CA ALA A 27 -22.88 20.26 -17.63
C ALA A 27 -23.47 21.68 -17.64
N THR A 28 -23.76 22.27 -16.47
CA THR A 28 -24.26 23.65 -16.38
C THR A 28 -23.23 24.67 -16.86
N ALA A 29 -21.96 24.52 -16.49
CA ALA A 29 -20.89 25.41 -16.93
C ALA A 29 -20.66 25.35 -18.45
N VAL A 30 -20.80 24.17 -19.05
CA VAL A 30 -20.72 23.98 -20.51
C VAL A 30 -21.93 24.61 -21.20
N SER A 31 -23.14 24.50 -20.64
CA SER A 31 -24.32 25.19 -21.20
C SER A 31 -24.22 26.71 -21.12
N GLU A 32 -23.48 27.24 -20.15
CA GLU A 32 -23.16 28.67 -20.00
C GLU A 32 -22.00 29.13 -20.91
N GLY A 33 -21.49 28.26 -21.79
CA GLY A 33 -20.49 28.60 -22.81
C GLY A 33 -19.03 28.44 -22.39
N LYS A 34 -18.74 27.85 -21.22
CA LYS A 34 -17.35 27.52 -20.83
C LYS A 34 -16.88 26.23 -21.52
N LYS A 35 -15.62 26.18 -21.95
CA LYS A 35 -15.01 24.96 -22.49
C LYS A 35 -14.84 23.91 -21.38
N LYS A 36 -15.03 22.63 -21.72
CA LYS A 36 -14.92 21.49 -20.77
C LYS A 36 -13.59 21.46 -20.01
N GLU A 37 -12.50 21.84 -20.67
CA GLU A 37 -11.14 21.80 -20.11
C GLU A 37 -10.92 22.86 -19.02
N ASP A 38 -11.53 24.04 -19.18
CA ASP A 38 -11.52 25.09 -18.17
C ASP A 38 -12.51 24.80 -17.03
N ALA A 39 -13.55 24.02 -17.32
CA ALA A 39 -14.60 23.67 -16.35
C ALA A 39 -14.16 22.60 -15.32
N SER A 40 -13.21 21.71 -15.65
CA SER A 40 -12.76 20.70 -14.70
C SER A 40 -11.31 20.24 -14.91
N LYS A 41 -10.42 20.68 -14.02
CA LYS A 41 -9.04 20.15 -13.94
C LYS A 41 -9.06 18.71 -13.42
N LYS A 42 -8.24 17.84 -14.04
CA LYS A 42 -8.11 16.43 -13.65
C LYS A 42 -7.72 16.31 -12.17
N PRO A 43 -8.48 15.55 -11.34
CA PRO A 43 -8.20 15.44 -9.93
C PRO A 43 -7.03 14.49 -9.64
N TYR A 44 -6.18 14.90 -8.70
CA TYR A 44 -5.15 14.05 -8.10
C TYR A 44 -5.84 13.03 -7.20
N THR A 45 -5.67 11.75 -7.52
CA THR A 45 -6.37 10.65 -6.85
C THR A 45 -5.47 9.45 -6.71
N VAL A 46 -5.62 8.73 -5.61
CA VAL A 46 -5.00 7.42 -5.44
C VAL A 46 -5.55 6.47 -6.51
N LYS A 47 -4.65 5.75 -7.18
CA LYS A 47 -5.01 4.73 -8.16
C LYS A 47 -5.19 3.40 -7.45
N TYR A 48 -6.18 2.64 -7.89
CA TYR A 48 -6.55 1.38 -7.26
C TYR A 48 -6.92 0.35 -8.33
N GLY A 49 -6.94 -0.92 -7.90
CA GLY A 49 -7.17 -2.07 -8.76
C GLY A 49 -5.85 -2.68 -9.23
N LEU A 50 -5.74 -4.01 -9.10
CA LEU A 50 -4.49 -4.74 -9.33
C LEU A 50 -3.94 -4.49 -10.74
N ASN A 51 -4.73 -4.75 -11.78
CA ASN A 51 -4.29 -4.61 -13.18
C ASN A 51 -3.85 -3.19 -13.51
N HIS A 52 -4.59 -2.19 -13.01
CA HIS A 52 -4.26 -0.79 -13.24
C HIS A 52 -2.97 -0.39 -12.50
N VAL A 53 -2.80 -0.83 -11.24
CA VAL A 53 -1.59 -0.58 -10.47
C VAL A 53 -0.37 -1.24 -11.13
N VAL A 54 -0.49 -2.48 -11.60
CA VAL A 54 0.58 -3.18 -12.34
C VAL A 54 1.00 -2.40 -13.57
N ALA A 55 0.05 -2.00 -14.42
CA ALA A 55 0.34 -1.22 -15.63
C ALA A 55 1.04 0.12 -15.32
N LEU A 56 0.69 0.77 -14.20
CA LEU A 56 1.34 2.02 -13.79
C LEU A 56 2.76 1.81 -13.25
N ILE A 57 3.01 0.69 -12.56
CA ILE A 57 4.35 0.30 -12.08
C ILE A 57 5.26 0.01 -13.28
N GLU A 58 4.76 -0.73 -14.28
CA GLU A 58 5.49 -1.04 -15.50
C GLU A 58 5.80 0.23 -16.31
N ALA A 59 4.86 1.17 -16.34
CA ALA A 59 5.07 2.47 -16.97
C ALA A 59 5.96 3.43 -16.15
N LYS A 60 6.42 3.04 -14.95
CA LYS A 60 7.18 3.87 -13.99
C LYS A 60 6.50 5.21 -13.66
N LYS A 61 5.17 5.25 -13.68
CA LYS A 61 4.37 6.45 -13.37
C LYS A 61 3.98 6.53 -11.89
N THR A 62 4.35 5.53 -11.09
CA THR A 62 4.01 5.43 -9.68
C THR A 62 5.14 5.94 -8.80
N SER A 63 4.80 6.79 -7.84
CA SER A 63 5.71 7.29 -6.81
C SER A 63 5.78 6.35 -5.60
N LEU A 64 4.68 5.68 -5.25
CA LEU A 64 4.60 4.76 -4.11
C LEU A 64 3.50 3.72 -4.32
N VAL A 65 3.76 2.46 -3.96
CA VAL A 65 2.79 1.35 -4.00
C VAL A 65 2.54 0.80 -2.60
N LEU A 66 1.27 0.55 -2.27
CA LEU A 66 0.84 -0.05 -1.00
C LEU A 66 0.18 -1.40 -1.26
N ILE A 67 0.71 -2.42 -0.62
CA ILE A 67 0.29 -3.82 -0.76
C ILE A 67 -0.32 -4.29 0.58
N PRO A 68 -1.56 -4.79 0.62
CA PRO A 68 -2.12 -5.38 1.82
C PRO A 68 -1.46 -6.72 2.16
N ASN A 69 -1.38 -7.06 3.45
CA ASN A 69 -0.81 -8.33 3.92
C ASN A 69 -1.80 -9.51 3.98
N ASP A 70 -3.10 -9.24 3.86
CA ASP A 70 -4.22 -10.17 4.09
C ASP A 70 -5.04 -10.40 2.81
N VAL A 71 -4.41 -10.25 1.65
CA VAL A 71 -5.03 -10.58 0.36
C VAL A 71 -5.19 -12.08 0.24
N ASP A 72 -6.38 -12.47 -0.19
CA ASP A 72 -6.77 -13.85 -0.39
C ASP A 72 -7.56 -13.88 -1.71
N PRO A 73 -7.11 -14.60 -2.75
CA PRO A 73 -5.88 -15.42 -2.83
C PRO A 73 -4.56 -14.63 -2.87
N ILE A 74 -3.46 -15.16 -2.31
CA ILE A 74 -2.17 -14.45 -2.19
C ILE A 74 -1.41 -14.31 -3.52
N GLU A 75 -1.69 -15.19 -4.47
CA GLU A 75 -1.13 -15.22 -5.83
C GLU A 75 -1.36 -13.90 -6.56
N MET A 76 -2.45 -13.21 -6.21
CA MET A 76 -2.77 -11.89 -6.77
C MET A 76 -1.72 -10.82 -6.45
N VAL A 77 -0.96 -10.95 -5.35
CA VAL A 77 -0.04 -9.90 -4.90
C VAL A 77 1.40 -10.39 -4.67
N ILE A 78 1.65 -11.70 -4.73
CA ILE A 78 2.97 -12.29 -4.46
C ILE A 78 4.07 -11.74 -5.37
N PHE A 79 3.74 -11.40 -6.61
CA PHE A 79 4.70 -10.88 -7.59
C PHE A 79 4.95 -9.37 -7.47
N LEU A 80 4.08 -8.62 -6.79
CA LEU A 80 4.15 -7.16 -6.74
C LEU A 80 5.44 -6.62 -6.11
N PRO A 81 5.95 -7.15 -4.99
CA PRO A 81 7.22 -6.69 -4.42
C PRO A 81 8.40 -6.85 -5.38
N ALA A 82 8.45 -7.98 -6.10
CA ALA A 82 9.49 -8.25 -7.08
C ALA A 82 9.38 -7.31 -8.29
N LEU A 83 8.16 -7.04 -8.77
CA LEU A 83 7.90 -6.10 -9.85
C LEU A 83 8.30 -4.67 -9.47
N CYS A 84 7.86 -4.19 -8.30
CA CYS A 84 8.17 -2.85 -7.80
C CYS A 84 9.69 -2.66 -7.71
N ARG A 85 10.42 -3.66 -7.19
CA ARG A 85 11.88 -3.63 -7.15
C ARG A 85 12.51 -3.55 -8.54
N LYS A 86 12.09 -4.40 -9.49
CA LYS A 86 12.64 -4.41 -10.85
C LYS A 86 12.44 -3.05 -11.54
N MET A 87 11.31 -2.41 -11.29
CA MET A 87 10.97 -1.11 -11.87
C MET A 87 11.52 0.08 -11.07
N GLY A 88 12.13 -0.14 -9.90
CA GLY A 88 12.68 0.90 -9.03
C GLY A 88 11.63 1.71 -8.28
N VAL A 89 10.42 1.17 -8.13
CA VAL A 89 9.29 1.83 -7.47
C VAL A 89 9.26 1.45 -5.98
N PRO A 90 9.23 2.42 -5.06
CA PRO A 90 9.04 2.18 -3.63
C PRO A 90 7.71 1.49 -3.33
N TYR A 91 7.75 0.44 -2.49
CA TYR A 91 6.56 -0.27 -2.04
C TYR A 91 6.55 -0.46 -0.53
N ALA A 92 5.35 -0.55 0.06
CA ALA A 92 5.18 -0.91 1.46
C ALA A 92 4.09 -1.97 1.63
N ILE A 93 4.30 -2.89 2.56
CA ILE A 93 3.29 -3.86 3.00
C ILE A 93 2.52 -3.25 4.19
N VAL A 94 1.20 -3.23 4.10
CA VAL A 94 0.31 -2.58 5.06
C VAL A 94 -0.70 -3.59 5.60
N LYS A 95 -1.05 -3.45 6.89
CA LYS A 95 -2.04 -4.32 7.53
C LYS A 95 -3.46 -3.95 7.09
N GLY A 96 -4.17 -4.91 6.50
CA GLY A 96 -5.62 -4.86 6.27
C GLY A 96 -6.04 -4.30 4.90
N LYS A 97 -6.50 -5.17 4.00
CA LYS A 97 -7.12 -4.84 2.69
C LYS A 97 -8.41 -4.06 2.84
N ALA A 98 -9.12 -4.26 3.95
CA ALA A 98 -10.31 -3.49 4.29
C ALA A 98 -9.96 -2.00 4.51
N ARG A 99 -8.85 -1.70 5.19
CA ARG A 99 -8.40 -0.32 5.43
C ARG A 99 -7.98 0.39 4.16
N LEU A 100 -7.41 -0.33 3.20
CA LEU A 100 -7.13 0.24 1.88
C LEU A 100 -8.43 0.41 1.07
N GLY A 101 -9.39 -0.51 1.22
CA GLY A 101 -10.72 -0.41 0.65
C GLY A 101 -11.47 0.86 1.09
N THR A 102 -11.43 1.19 2.38
CA THR A 102 -12.13 2.38 2.91
C THR A 102 -11.63 3.67 2.27
N VAL A 103 -10.32 3.81 2.03
CA VAL A 103 -9.73 4.96 1.33
C VAL A 103 -10.40 5.17 -0.04
N VAL A 104 -10.67 4.10 -0.78
CA VAL A 104 -11.22 4.16 -2.15
C VAL A 104 -12.72 3.89 -2.24
N HIS A 105 -13.44 3.95 -1.11
CA HIS A 105 -14.88 3.70 -1.03
C HIS A 105 -15.30 2.30 -1.52
N LYS A 106 -14.47 1.29 -1.24
CA LYS A 106 -14.73 -0.13 -1.51
C LYS A 106 -14.64 -0.95 -0.23
N LYS A 107 -15.18 -2.18 -0.25
CA LYS A 107 -15.05 -3.12 0.88
C LYS A 107 -13.59 -3.52 1.09
N THR A 108 -12.86 -3.75 0.00
CA THR A 108 -11.47 -4.18 -0.01
C THR A 108 -10.73 -3.57 -1.20
N ALA A 109 -9.40 -3.48 -1.11
CA ALA A 109 -8.52 -3.15 -2.22
C ALA A 109 -7.27 -4.04 -2.18
N ALA A 110 -6.87 -4.60 -3.32
CA ALA A 110 -5.71 -5.49 -3.44
C ALA A 110 -4.37 -4.76 -3.59
N ALA A 111 -4.39 -3.53 -4.10
CA ALA A 111 -3.23 -2.64 -4.17
C ALA A 111 -3.70 -1.20 -4.32
N LEU A 112 -2.93 -0.26 -3.78
CA LEU A 112 -3.08 1.17 -4.03
C LEU A 112 -1.77 1.75 -4.55
N ALA A 113 -1.85 2.69 -5.48
CA ALA A 113 -0.70 3.41 -5.99
C ALA A 113 -0.92 4.92 -5.96
N ILE A 114 0.12 5.64 -5.56
CA ILE A 114 0.21 7.09 -5.68
C ILE A 114 1.00 7.39 -6.94
N THR A 115 0.42 8.19 -7.84
CA THR A 115 1.08 8.59 -9.10
C THR A 115 1.63 9.99 -8.92
N GLU A 116 0.74 10.98 -8.96
CA GLU A 116 1.04 12.39 -8.79
C GLU A 116 0.35 12.94 -7.54
N VAL A 117 0.99 13.93 -6.93
CA VAL A 117 0.49 14.67 -5.76
C VAL A 117 0.60 16.16 -6.02
N ARG A 118 -0.14 16.94 -5.24
CA ARG A 118 -0.06 18.40 -5.27
C ARG A 118 1.33 18.84 -4.82
N SER A 119 1.77 20.01 -5.28
CA SER A 119 3.08 20.58 -4.95
C SER A 119 3.28 20.74 -3.43
N GLU A 120 2.24 21.16 -2.71
CA GLU A 120 2.23 21.34 -1.25
C GLU A 120 2.51 20.05 -0.47
N ASP A 121 2.07 18.90 -0.98
CA ASP A 121 2.17 17.60 -0.32
C ASP A 121 3.43 16.82 -0.72
N LYS A 122 4.21 17.33 -1.68
CA LYS A 122 5.40 16.64 -2.23
C LYS A 122 6.46 16.38 -1.17
N ALA A 123 6.67 17.32 -0.25
CA ALA A 123 7.64 17.17 0.84
C ALA A 123 7.21 16.08 1.85
N GLU A 124 5.91 15.99 2.16
CA GLU A 124 5.36 14.94 3.03
C GLU A 124 5.49 13.56 2.36
N LEU A 125 5.19 13.47 1.06
CA LEU A 125 5.35 12.23 0.29
C LEU A 125 6.82 11.80 0.22
N SER A 126 7.76 12.71 -0.04
CA SER A 126 9.19 12.36 -0.12
C SER A 126 9.71 11.76 1.18
N LYS A 127 9.32 12.31 2.33
CA LYS A 127 9.68 11.75 3.66
C LYS A 127 9.11 10.35 3.84
N LEU A 128 7.83 10.15 3.50
CA LEU A 128 7.18 8.84 3.54
C LEU A 128 7.88 7.82 2.64
N VAL A 129 8.20 8.21 1.42
CA VAL A 129 8.89 7.35 0.43
C VAL A 129 10.28 6.96 0.93
N GLN A 130 11.03 7.89 1.52
CA GLN A 130 12.35 7.61 2.07
C GLN A 130 12.28 6.57 3.20
N THR A 131 11.43 6.79 4.21
CA THR A 131 11.24 5.81 5.29
C THR A 131 10.82 4.42 4.78
N ILE A 132 9.97 4.39 3.75
CA ILE A 132 9.50 3.14 3.14
C ILE A 132 10.62 2.43 2.39
N LYS A 133 11.45 3.18 1.66
CA LYS A 133 12.57 2.64 0.89
C LYS A 133 13.58 1.94 1.80
N GLU A 134 13.96 2.61 2.89
CA GLU A 134 14.85 2.06 3.93
C GLU A 134 14.24 0.80 4.61
N GLY A 135 12.91 0.79 4.77
CA GLY A 135 12.19 -0.32 5.40
C GLY A 135 12.03 -1.57 4.52
N TYR A 136 11.87 -1.42 3.21
CA TYR A 136 11.51 -2.52 2.30
C TYR A 136 12.51 -2.76 1.18
N MET A 137 12.87 -1.72 0.41
CA MET A 137 13.71 -1.90 -0.78
C MET A 137 15.14 -2.27 -0.38
N ASP A 138 15.70 -1.59 0.61
CA ASP A 138 17.09 -1.80 1.01
C ASP A 138 17.27 -3.15 1.74
N LYS A 139 16.23 -3.62 2.44
CA LYS A 139 16.19 -4.90 3.16
C LYS A 139 15.72 -6.08 2.31
N THR A 140 15.53 -5.91 0.99
CA THR A 140 14.91 -6.96 0.18
C THR A 140 15.76 -8.22 0.10
N GLU A 141 17.09 -8.13 0.03
CA GLU A 141 17.96 -9.32 -0.04
C GLU A 141 17.91 -10.15 1.24
N GLU A 142 17.89 -9.48 2.40
CA GLU A 142 17.70 -10.14 3.69
C GLU A 142 16.32 -10.81 3.76
N ALA A 143 15.26 -10.09 3.38
CA ALA A 143 13.90 -10.60 3.39
C ALA A 143 13.70 -11.82 2.46
N LYS A 144 14.42 -11.89 1.33
CA LYS A 144 14.37 -13.05 0.42
C LYS A 144 15.01 -14.31 1.01
N ARG A 145 16.07 -14.14 1.81
CA ARG A 145 16.79 -15.25 2.44
C ARG A 145 16.17 -15.67 3.76
N HIS A 146 15.32 -14.83 4.33
CA HIS A 146 14.63 -15.11 5.57
C HIS A 146 13.42 -16.03 5.32
N TRP A 147 13.50 -17.26 5.81
CA TRP A 147 12.37 -18.19 5.83
C TRP A 147 11.57 -17.97 7.10
N GLY A 148 10.28 -17.66 6.94
CA GLY A 148 9.34 -17.56 8.07
C GLY A 148 8.84 -18.92 8.54
N GLY A 149 8.14 -18.93 9.68
CA GLY A 149 7.57 -20.15 10.25
C GLY A 149 8.55 -20.87 11.19
N GLY A 150 8.38 -22.19 11.35
CA GLY A 150 9.21 -23.00 12.25
C GLY A 150 9.00 -22.75 13.74
N ILE A 151 8.03 -21.92 14.11
CA ILE A 151 7.71 -21.62 15.50
C ILE A 151 6.81 -22.73 16.04
N MET A 152 7.38 -23.60 16.90
CA MET A 152 6.63 -24.65 17.58
C MET A 152 5.56 -24.08 18.50
N GLY A 153 4.47 -24.82 18.72
CA GLY A 153 3.40 -24.39 19.62
C GLY A 153 3.87 -24.19 21.07
N ALA A 154 3.18 -23.30 21.80
CA ALA A 154 3.57 -22.90 23.16
C ALA A 154 3.77 -24.08 24.14
N LYS A 155 2.94 -25.12 24.04
CA LYS A 155 3.07 -26.34 24.85
C LYS A 155 4.39 -27.09 24.60
N SER A 156 4.78 -27.22 23.32
CA SER A 156 6.03 -27.87 22.94
C SER A 156 7.23 -27.04 23.40
N GLN A 157 7.21 -25.72 23.17
CA GLN A 157 8.27 -24.83 23.61
C GLN A 157 8.45 -24.87 25.15
N ALA A 158 7.36 -24.91 25.91
CA ALA A 158 7.41 -25.01 27.36
C ALA A 158 8.02 -26.35 27.84
N LYS A 159 7.71 -27.47 27.17
CA LYS A 159 8.32 -28.78 27.47
C LYS A 159 9.83 -28.75 27.19
N THR A 160 10.24 -28.27 26.01
CA THR A 160 11.66 -28.15 25.64
C THR A 160 12.42 -27.22 26.59
N ARG A 161 11.80 -26.10 26.99
CA ARG A 161 12.40 -25.17 27.96
C ARG A 161 12.62 -25.84 29.32
N LYS A 162 11.62 -26.53 29.87
CA LYS A 162 11.77 -27.28 31.13
C LYS A 162 12.84 -28.38 31.05
N GLN A 163 12.95 -29.05 29.90
CA GLN A 163 14.00 -30.06 29.69
C GLN A 163 15.40 -29.43 29.63
N LYS A 164 15.56 -28.30 28.93
CA LYS A 164 16.82 -27.53 28.93
C LYS A 164 17.20 -27.04 30.33
N GLU A 165 16.26 -26.46 31.07
CA GLU A 165 16.48 -26.01 32.45
C GLU A 165 16.91 -27.16 33.38
N ARG A 166 16.39 -28.38 33.18
CA ARG A 166 16.82 -29.57 33.93
C ARG A 166 18.24 -29.99 33.54
N ALA A 167 18.53 -30.11 32.25
CA ALA A 167 19.86 -30.48 31.77
C ALA A 167 20.93 -29.45 32.18
N GLU A 168 20.62 -28.15 32.14
CA GLU A 168 21.52 -27.08 32.59
C GLU A 168 21.79 -27.13 34.10
N LYS A 169 20.83 -27.59 34.90
CA LYS A 169 21.04 -27.82 36.34
C LYS A 169 21.90 -29.04 36.60
N GLU A 170 21.73 -30.10 35.82
CA GLU A 170 22.54 -31.33 35.92
C GLU A 170 23.99 -31.12 35.51
N ILE A 171 24.26 -30.26 34.52
CA ILE A 171 25.63 -29.93 34.06
C ILE A 171 26.38 -28.99 35.02
N LYS A 172 25.66 -28.25 35.87
CA LYS A 172 26.24 -27.29 36.83
C LYS A 172 26.66 -27.92 38.17
N ILE A 173 26.42 -29.22 38.35
CA ILE A 173 26.86 -30.03 39.49
C ILE A 173 28.13 -30.77 39.08
#